data_AF-A0A561VCI9-F1
#
_entry.id   AF-A0A561VCI9-F1
#
_cell.length_a   1.000
_cell.length_b   1.000
_cell.length_c   1.000
_cell.angle_alpha   90.00
_cell.angle_beta   90.00
_cell.angle_gamma   90.00
#
_symmetry.space_group_name_H-M   'P 1'
#
loop_
_entity.id
_entity.type
_entity.pdbx_description
1 polymer ?
#
loop_
_entity_poly.entity_id
_entity_poly.type
_entity_poly.pdbx_seq_one_letter_code
_entity_poly.pdbx_strand_id
1 'polypeptide(L)'
;MANRDLVAIGGSLGALEAATTLLAGLPPDLRTALLVTITAAGERDAAQFDRAGPLPAAVAVDGQALRPGRVYLAGPDPEGATRAAARPPREGGGRGVYPGYRSCP
;
A
#
# COMPACT_ATOMS: atom_id res chain seq x y z
N MET A 1 -2.92 21.97 10.32
CA MET A 1 -1.62 21.28 10.15
C MET A 1 -1.90 19.99 9.41
N ALA A 2 -1.28 19.78 8.24
CA ALA A 2 -1.62 18.68 7.35
C ALA A 2 -1.14 17.35 7.93
N ASN A 3 -2.05 16.62 8.59
CA ASN A 3 -1.79 15.28 9.10
C ASN A 3 -1.76 14.33 7.90
N ARG A 4 -0.58 14.14 7.31
CA ARG A 4 -0.38 13.20 6.19
C ARG A 4 -0.32 11.79 6.76
N ASP A 5 -1.48 11.21 7.07
CA ASP A 5 -1.64 9.86 7.61
C ASP A 5 -1.49 8.78 6.52
N LEU A 6 -0.49 8.90 5.64
CA LEU A 6 -0.16 7.87 4.64
C LEU A 6 1.35 7.62 4.59
N VAL A 7 1.72 6.34 4.71
CA VAL A 7 3.07 5.84 4.47
C VAL A 7 3.06 4.98 3.21
N ALA A 8 3.91 5.31 2.24
CA ALA A 8 4.10 4.52 1.03
C ALA A 8 5.44 3.78 1.08
N ILE A 9 5.43 2.47 0.84
CA ILE A 9 6.59 1.59 0.83
C ILE A 9 6.69 0.98 -0.58
N GLY A 10 7.77 1.25 -1.29
CA GLY A 10 8.01 0.72 -2.64
C GLY A 10 9.18 -0.27 -2.65
N GLY A 11 9.05 -1.37 -3.38
CA GLY A 11 10.11 -2.36 -3.56
C GLY A 11 9.89 -3.25 -4.78
N SER A 12 10.89 -4.06 -5.11
CA SER A 12 10.77 -5.14 -6.10
C SER A 12 10.40 -6.45 -5.40
N LEU A 13 10.37 -7.57 -6.14
CA LEU A 13 10.09 -8.90 -5.60
C LEU A 13 10.95 -9.26 -4.36
N GLY A 14 12.21 -8.81 -4.32
CA GLY A 14 13.10 -9.05 -3.17
C GLY A 14 12.72 -8.31 -1.90
N ALA A 15 11.81 -7.33 -1.97
CA ALA A 15 11.32 -6.61 -0.80
C ALA A 15 10.16 -7.32 -0.08
N LEU A 16 9.67 -8.45 -0.61
CA LEU A 16 8.50 -9.16 -0.06
C LEU A 16 8.72 -9.63 1.39
N GLU A 17 9.87 -10.24 1.67
CA GLU A 17 10.22 -10.72 3.02
C GLU A 17 10.43 -9.55 3.99
N ALA A 18 11.11 -8.49 3.54
CA ALA A 18 11.32 -7.29 4.32
C ALA A 18 9.99 -6.59 4.65
N ALA A 19 9.09 -6.48 3.67
CA ALA A 19 7.75 -5.94 3.86
C ALA A 19 6.94 -6.81 4.83
N THR A 20 6.98 -8.14 4.69
CA THR A 20 6.30 -9.06 5.61
C THR A 20 6.78 -8.86 7.05
N THR A 21 8.10 -8.78 7.25
CA THR A 21 8.72 -8.58 8.57
C THR A 21 8.35 -7.21 9.17
N LEU A 22 8.35 -6.16 8.34
CA LEU A 22 7.94 -4.82 8.76
C LEU A 22 6.47 -4.79 9.18
N LEU A 23 5.57 -5.39 8.39
CA LEU A 23 4.14 -5.43 8.68
C LEU A 23 3.82 -6.27 9.93
N ALA A 24 4.58 -7.33 10.19
CA ALA A 24 4.47 -8.14 11.40
C ALA A 24 4.82 -7.36 12.69
N GLY A 25 5.72 -6.38 12.58
CA GLY A 25 6.14 -5.53 13.71
C GLY A 25 5.30 -4.28 13.92
N LEU A 26 4.25 -4.04 13.11
CA LEU A 26 3.46 -2.82 13.24
C LEU A 26 2.56 -2.83 14.48
N PRO A 27 2.34 -1.66 15.11
CA PRO A 27 1.39 -1.55 16.20
C PRO A 27 -0.05 -1.72 15.68
N PRO A 28 -0.93 -2.46 16.41
CA PRO A 28 -2.30 -2.72 15.99
C PRO A 28 -3.18 -1.46 15.97
N ASP A 29 -2.81 -0.41 16.69
CA ASP A 29 -3.54 0.86 16.81
C ASP A 29 -2.99 1.95 15.86
N LEU A 30 -2.21 1.56 14.86
CA LEU A 30 -1.60 2.48 13.91
C LEU A 30 -2.66 3.34 13.21
N ARG A 31 -2.61 4.65 13.44
CA ARG A 31 -3.56 5.63 12.87
C ARG A 31 -3.16 6.14 11.48
N THR A 32 -2.42 5.34 10.74
CA THR A 32 -1.85 5.68 9.44
C THR A 32 -2.26 4.64 8.41
N ALA A 33 -2.58 5.06 7.21
CA ALA A 33 -2.76 4.15 6.09
C ALA A 33 -1.38 3.72 5.56
N LEU A 34 -1.21 2.45 5.22
CA LEU A 34 0.00 1.96 4.55
C LEU A 34 -0.31 1.56 3.12
N LEU A 35 0.52 2.03 2.20
CA LEU A 35 0.49 1.64 0.81
C LEU A 35 1.81 0.94 0.46
N VAL A 36 1.75 -0.36 0.21
CA VAL A 36 2.89 -1.18 -0.18
C VAL A 36 2.82 -1.41 -1.68
N THR A 37 3.89 -1.16 -2.41
CA THR A 37 4.00 -1.32 -3.86
C THR A 37 5.15 -2.26 -4.13
N ILE A 38 4.85 -3.48 -4.57
CA ILE A 38 5.87 -4.48 -4.89
C ILE A 38 5.69 -4.92 -6.34
N THR A 39 6.76 -4.91 -7.11
CA THR A 39 6.73 -5.38 -8.50
C THR A 39 6.26 -6.83 -8.59
N ALA A 40 5.27 -7.09 -9.44
CA ALA A 40 4.65 -8.41 -9.66
C ALA A 40 3.93 -9.03 -8.44
N ALA A 41 3.76 -8.30 -7.34
CA ALA A 41 2.99 -8.80 -6.19
C ALA A 41 1.48 -8.71 -6.44
N GLY A 42 0.71 -9.64 -5.88
CA GLY A 42 -0.74 -9.75 -6.09
C GLY A 42 -1.51 -10.23 -4.86
N GLU A 43 -2.68 -10.85 -5.10
CA GLU A 43 -3.59 -11.24 -4.02
C GLU A 43 -2.98 -12.21 -3.00
N ARG A 44 -2.13 -13.14 -3.45
CA ARG A 44 -1.45 -14.10 -2.55
C ARG A 44 -0.53 -13.40 -1.57
N ASP A 45 0.18 -12.37 -2.03
CA ASP A 45 1.09 -11.57 -1.22
C ASP A 45 0.32 -10.69 -0.22
N ALA A 46 -0.79 -10.10 -0.67
CA ALA A 46 -1.69 -9.37 0.24
C ALA A 46 -2.24 -10.29 1.35
N ALA A 47 -2.65 -11.52 1.02
CA ALA A 47 -3.10 -12.51 1.99
C ALA A 47 -1.97 -13.01 2.92
N GLN A 48 -0.71 -12.95 2.47
CA GLN A 48 0.44 -13.18 3.35
C GLN A 48 0.61 -12.02 4.33
N PHE A 49 0.53 -10.78 3.86
CA PHE A 49 0.62 -9.59 4.71
C PHE A 49 -0.50 -9.53 5.76
N ASP A 50 -1.72 -9.91 5.37
CA ASP A 50 -2.89 -9.94 6.25
C ASP A 50 -2.72 -10.96 7.39
N ARG A 51 -2.05 -12.08 7.11
CA ARG A 51 -1.74 -13.12 8.11
C ARG A 51 -0.50 -12.80 8.95
N ALA A 52 0.45 -12.05 8.40
CA ALA A 52 1.72 -11.76 9.05
C ALA A 52 1.61 -10.61 10.06
N GLY A 53 0.77 -9.61 9.77
CA GLY A 53 0.63 -8.40 10.59
C GLY A 53 -0.67 -8.36 11.41
N PRO A 54 -0.73 -7.48 12.41
CA PRO A 54 -1.95 -7.23 13.17
C PRO A 54 -2.92 -6.30 12.43
N LEU A 55 -2.49 -5.67 11.34
CA LEU A 55 -3.31 -4.77 10.52
C LEU A 55 -3.84 -5.51 9.29
N PRO A 56 -5.13 -5.34 8.94
CA PRO A 56 -5.71 -5.98 7.78
C PRO A 56 -5.05 -5.48 6.48
N ALA A 57 -4.69 -6.42 5.61
CA ALA A 57 -4.01 -6.17 4.35
C ALA A 57 -4.81 -6.69 3.15
N ALA A 58 -4.91 -5.88 2.10
CA ALA A 58 -5.60 -6.25 0.87
C ALA A 58 -4.97 -5.59 -0.35
N VAL A 59 -5.21 -6.13 -1.54
CA VAL A 59 -4.84 -5.46 -2.79
C VAL A 59 -5.64 -4.15 -2.89
N ALA A 60 -4.94 -3.07 -3.22
CA ALA A 60 -5.52 -1.77 -3.47
C ALA A 60 -6.38 -1.82 -4.73
N VAL A 61 -7.64 -1.40 -4.61
CA VAL A 61 -8.54 -1.24 -5.75
C VAL A 61 -8.40 0.19 -6.28
N ASP A 62 -8.39 0.34 -7.61
CA ASP A 62 -8.36 1.65 -8.27
C ASP A 62 -9.51 2.54 -7.76
N GLY A 63 -9.18 3.78 -7.40
CA GLY A 63 -10.13 4.75 -6.87
C GLY A 63 -10.59 4.51 -5.43
N GLN A 64 -10.12 3.45 -4.75
CA GLN A 64 -10.47 3.18 -3.35
C GLN A 64 -9.88 4.24 -2.41
N ALA A 65 -10.68 4.66 -1.42
CA ALA A 65 -10.22 5.54 -0.37
C ALA A 65 -9.32 4.80 0.64
N LEU A 66 -8.12 5.35 0.87
CA LEU A 66 -7.18 4.85 1.87
C LEU A 66 -7.69 5.18 3.28
N ARG A 67 -7.73 4.18 4.15
CA ARG A 67 -8.16 4.31 5.53
C ARG A 67 -6.99 4.06 6.49
N PRO A 68 -6.90 4.83 7.59
CA PRO A 68 -5.99 4.54 8.70
C PRO A 68 -6.15 3.11 9.23
N GLY A 69 -5.05 2.50 9.71
CA GLY A 69 -5.06 1.17 10.31
C GLY A 69 -5.24 0.04 9.29
N ARG A 70 -4.88 0.28 8.03
CA ARG A 70 -4.99 -0.67 6.93
C ARG A 70 -3.75 -0.65 6.05
N VAL A 71 -3.42 -1.82 5.52
CA VAL A 71 -2.35 -2.02 4.55
C VAL A 71 -2.96 -2.28 3.17
N TYR A 72 -2.46 -1.57 2.18
CA TYR A 72 -2.92 -1.66 0.80
C TYR A 72 -1.75 -2.09 -0.08
N LEU A 73 -1.84 -3.26 -0.71
CA LEU A 73 -0.85 -3.70 -1.69
C LEU A 73 -1.26 -3.23 -3.07
N ALA A 74 -0.47 -2.39 -3.71
CA ALA A 74 -0.69 -2.02 -5.10
C ALA A 74 -0.62 -3.28 -5.97
N GLY A 75 -1.71 -3.56 -6.69
CA GLY A 75 -1.80 -4.70 -7.58
C GLY A 75 -0.94 -4.53 -8.83
N PRO A 76 -0.69 -5.62 -9.57
CA PRO A 76 -0.03 -5.53 -10.86
C PRO A 76 -0.99 -4.86 -11.85
N ASP A 77 -0.55 -3.78 -12.50
CA ASP A 77 -1.26 -3.21 -13.65
C ASP A 77 -1.20 -4.24 -14.80
N PRO A 78 -2.28 -4.39 -15.60
CA PRO A 78 -2.23 -5.19 -16.83
C PRO A 78 -1.06 -4.84 -17.77
N GLU A 79 -0.52 -3.62 -17.69
CA GLU A 79 0.66 -3.16 -18.45
C GLU A 79 2.02 -3.49 -17.78
N GLY A 80 2.02 -4.18 -16.64
CA GLY A 80 3.23 -4.60 -15.92
C GLY A 80 3.83 -3.54 -14.98
N ALA A 81 3.19 -2.38 -14.85
CA ALA A 81 3.55 -1.37 -13.85
C ALA A 81 2.86 -1.69 -12.51
N THR A 82 3.47 -1.45 -11.35
CA THR A 82 2.70 -1.50 -10.10
C THR A 82 2.09 -0.12 -9.86
N ARG A 83 0.76 0.01 -9.94
CA ARG A 83 0.05 1.29 -9.75
C ARG A 83 -0.85 1.25 -8.53
N ALA A 84 -0.51 2.09 -7.56
CA ALA A 84 -1.39 2.40 -6.46
C ALA A 84 -2.28 3.60 -6.83
N ALA A 85 -3.43 3.37 -7.44
CA ALA A 85 -4.41 4.42 -7.69
C ALA A 85 -5.35 4.61 -6.49
N ALA A 86 -4.77 4.62 -5.29
CA ALA A 86 -5.52 4.77 -4.06
C ALA A 86 -5.66 6.26 -3.69
N ARG A 87 -6.89 6.67 -3.37
CA ARG A 87 -7.21 8.07 -3.07
C ARG A 87 -6.74 8.39 -1.65
N PRO A 88 -6.06 9.54 -1.42
CA PRO A 88 -5.67 9.93 -0.08
C PRO A 88 -6.88 10.00 0.85
N PRO A 89 -6.69 9.82 2.18
CA PRO A 89 -7.72 10.08 3.16
C PRO A 89 -8.32 11.48 2.91
N ARG A 90 -9.65 11.59 2.90
CA ARG A 90 -10.36 12.83 2.53
C ARG A 90 -9.82 14.05 3.28
N GLU A 91 -9.21 14.98 2.56
CA GLU A 91 -9.34 16.43 2.79
C GLU A 91 -9.62 17.11 1.44
N GLY A 92 -10.33 18.24 1.47
CA GLY A 92 -11.14 18.78 0.39
C GLY A 92 -10.54 18.81 -1.04
N GLY A 93 -11.42 18.54 -2.02
CA GLY A 93 -11.39 19.14 -3.37
C GLY A 93 -10.24 18.83 -4.33
N GLY A 94 -9.13 18.25 -3.88
CA GLY A 94 -7.96 17.98 -4.72
C GLY A 94 -7.99 16.58 -5.33
N ARG A 95 -7.83 16.46 -6.65
CA ARG A 95 -7.48 15.20 -7.32
C ARG A 95 -6.04 14.83 -6.98
N GLY A 96 -5.81 14.28 -5.79
CA GLY A 96 -4.54 13.69 -5.40
C GLY A 96 -4.43 12.28 -5.98
N VAL A 97 -3.95 12.17 -7.22
CA VAL A 97 -3.41 10.92 -7.75
C VAL A 97 -1.98 10.87 -7.25
N TYR A 98 -1.56 9.80 -6.58
CA TYR A 98 -0.12 9.52 -6.43
C TYR A 98 0.39 9.22 -7.84
N PRO A 99 1.20 10.09 -8.48
CA PRO A 99 1.81 9.74 -9.74
C PRO A 99 2.63 8.48 -9.50
N GLY A 100 2.38 7.44 -10.30
CA GLY A 100 2.91 6.10 -10.10
C GLY A 100 4.38 6.11 -9.72
N TYR A 101 4.71 5.33 -8.70
CA TYR A 101 6.10 5.02 -8.36
C TYR A 101 6.66 4.21 -9.55
N ARG A 102 7.31 4.89 -10.50
CA ARG A 102 8.09 4.22 -11.55
C ARG A 102 9.34 3.69 -10.88
N SER A 103 9.40 2.38 -10.62
CA SER A 103 10.67 1.72 -10.40
C SER A 103 11.53 1.96 -11.66
N CYS A 104 12.68 2.62 -11.50
CA CYS A 104 13.65 2.74 -12.58
C CYS A 104 14.08 1.34 -13.04
N PRO A 105 14.33 1.15 -14.35
CA PRO A 105 14.79 -0.11 -14.93
C PRO A 105 16.18 -0.52 -14.41
#